data_AF-A0A3M1DBC6-F1
#
_entry.id   AF-A0A3M1DBC6-F1
#
_cell.length_a   1.000
_cell.length_b   1.000
_cell.length_c   1.000
_cell.angle_alpha   90.00
_cell.angle_beta   90.00
_cell.angle_gamma   90.00
#
_symmetry.space_group_name_H-M   'P 1'
#
loop_
_entity.id
_entity.type
_entity.pdbx_description
1 polymer ?
#
loop_
_entity_poly.entity_id
_entity_poly.type
_entity_poly.pdbx_seq_one_letter_code
_entity_poly.pdbx_strand_id
1 'polypeptide(L)'
;MRRASALARRIPLSVWLVVWVGVEAAWEVLENTPRIIELYRTNPISKHYFGDSIINSLGDTLAMIGGFLFAARVGVIAALTLFVGMELWTHFTIGDSLIANILFFLTAPYGAS
;
A
#
# COMPACT_ATOMS: atom_id res chain seq x y z
N MET A 1 -29.42 -13.69 -29.30
CA MET A 1 -29.54 -12.29 -29.76
C MET A 1 -29.61 -11.35 -28.56
N ARG A 2 -28.55 -10.58 -28.31
CA ARG A 2 -28.59 -9.23 -27.69
C ARG A 2 -27.21 -8.59 -27.91
N ARG A 3 -27.05 -7.93 -29.06
CA ARG A 3 -25.95 -6.99 -29.32
C ARG A 3 -26.47 -5.59 -28.99
N ALA A 4 -25.83 -4.94 -28.03
CA ALA A 4 -25.70 -3.50 -27.84
C ALA A 4 -24.79 -3.37 -26.59
N SER A 5 -23.59 -2.81 -26.59
CA SER A 5 -22.98 -1.76 -27.42
C SER A 5 -21.46 -1.96 -27.45
N ALA A 6 -20.87 -1.81 -28.63
CA ALA A 6 -19.43 -1.87 -28.90
C ALA A 6 -18.66 -0.62 -28.41
N LEU A 7 -18.94 -0.13 -27.19
CA LEU A 7 -18.30 1.05 -26.61
C LEU A 7 -18.09 0.93 -25.09
N ALA A 8 -17.69 -0.25 -24.62
CA ALA A 8 -16.98 -0.34 -23.34
C ALA A 8 -15.53 -0.62 -23.70
N ARG A 9 -14.75 0.45 -23.93
CA ARG A 9 -13.30 0.33 -23.99
C ARG A 9 -12.87 -0.16 -22.60
N ARG A 10 -12.81 -1.49 -22.40
CA ARG A 10 -12.28 -2.05 -21.16
C ARG A 10 -10.86 -1.52 -21.06
N ILE A 11 -10.61 -0.69 -20.05
CA ILE A 11 -9.30 -0.11 -19.80
C ILE A 11 -8.32 -1.29 -19.74
N PRO A 12 -7.23 -1.28 -20.54
CA PRO A 12 -6.31 -2.40 -20.59
C PRO A 12 -5.65 -2.58 -19.21
N LEU A 13 -5.33 -3.82 -18.86
CA LEU A 13 -4.73 -4.15 -17.58
C LEU A 13 -3.44 -3.35 -17.31
N SER A 14 -2.69 -3.03 -18.37
CA SER A 14 -1.49 -2.19 -18.29
C SER A 14 -1.78 -0.76 -17.80
N VAL A 15 -2.91 -0.16 -18.19
CA VAL A 15 -3.29 1.17 -17.70
C VAL A 15 -3.63 1.11 -16.21
N TRP A 16 -4.34 0.07 -15.78
CA TRP A 16 -4.59 -0.14 -14.34
C TRP A 16 -3.30 -0.37 -13.57
N LEU A 17 -2.37 -1.14 -14.10
CA LEU A 17 -1.06 -1.34 -13.49
C LEU A 17 -0.32 -0.02 -13.33
N VAL A 18 -0.29 0.84 -14.36
CA VAL A 18 0.34 2.17 -14.28
C VAL A 18 -0.33 3.03 -13.20
N VAL A 19 -1.67 2.99 -13.10
CA VAL A 19 -2.39 3.71 -12.04
C VAL A 19 -1.98 3.21 -10.66
N TRP A 20 -1.95 1.90 -10.42
CA TRP A 20 -1.57 1.35 -9.12
C TRP A 20 -0.10 1.56 -8.78
N VAL A 21 0.82 1.49 -9.75
CA VAL A 21 2.21 1.94 -9.58
C VAL A 21 2.27 3.42 -9.19
N GLY A 22 1.45 4.26 -9.80
CA GLY A 22 1.37 5.68 -9.44
C GLY A 22 0.84 5.92 -8.02
N VAL A 23 -0.14 5.13 -7.58
CA VAL A 23 -0.67 5.19 -6.20
C VAL A 23 0.41 4.75 -5.20
N GLU A 24 1.12 3.66 -5.49
CA GLU A 24 2.22 3.15 -4.66
C GLU A 24 3.35 4.17 -4.57
N ALA A 25 3.80 4.73 -5.70
CA ALA A 25 4.81 5.77 -5.71
C ALA A 25 4.38 7.02 -4.93
N ALA A 26 3.08 7.37 -4.98
CA ALA A 26 2.55 8.48 -4.20
C ALA A 26 2.55 8.16 -2.69
N TRP A 27 2.28 6.91 -2.31
CA TRP A 27 2.39 6.44 -0.94
C TRP A 27 3.84 6.54 -0.43
N GLU A 28 4.79 5.96 -1.16
CA GLU A 28 6.23 6.00 -0.86
C GLU A 28 6.75 7.43 -0.67
N VAL A 29 6.35 8.35 -1.56
CA VAL A 29 6.72 9.76 -1.45
C VAL A 29 6.13 10.40 -0.20
N LEU A 30 4.86 10.11 0.11
CA LEU A 30 4.17 10.64 1.29
C LEU A 30 4.82 10.13 2.58
N GLU A 31 5.04 8.83 2.66
CA GLU A 31 5.69 8.12 3.77
C GLU A 31 7.08 8.69 4.07
N ASN A 32 7.85 8.96 3.01
CA ASN A 32 9.20 9.48 3.11
C ASN A 32 9.29 11.01 3.24
N THR A 33 8.16 11.71 3.47
CA THR A 33 8.22 13.14 3.81
C THR A 33 8.73 13.35 5.23
N PRO A 34 9.46 14.46 5.52
CA PRO A 34 9.96 14.75 6.87
C PRO A 34 8.87 14.68 7.94
N ARG A 35 7.66 15.15 7.61
CA ARG A 35 6.51 15.16 8.50
C ARG A 35 6.06 13.76 8.89
N ILE A 36 5.92 12.85 7.93
CA ILE A 36 5.46 11.48 8.20
C ILE A 36 6.55 10.68 8.93
N ILE A 37 7.82 10.86 8.55
CA ILE A 37 8.95 10.27 9.26
C ILE A 37 8.99 10.72 10.72
N GLU A 38 8.83 12.01 10.99
CA GLU A 38 8.76 12.54 12.36
C GLU A 38 7.58 11.95 13.15
N LEU A 39 6.43 11.80 12.50
CA LEU A 39 5.25 11.18 13.10
C LEU A 39 5.50 9.71 13.44
N TYR A 40 6.10 8.93 12.54
CA TYR A 40 6.52 7.56 12.81
C TYR A 40 7.44 7.47 14.02
N ARG A 41 8.38 8.41 14.20
CA ARG A 41 9.31 8.41 15.35
C ARG A 41 8.64 8.64 16.71
N THR A 42 7.39 9.09 16.74
CA THR A 42 6.62 9.14 17.98
C THR A 42 6.16 7.75 18.45
N ASN A 43 6.14 6.76 17.54
CA ASN A 43 5.92 5.37 17.87
C ASN A 43 7.22 4.73 18.39
N PRO A 44 7.20 4.05 19.56
CA PRO A 44 8.38 3.37 20.11
C PRO A 44 9.09 2.42 19.13
N ILE A 45 8.34 1.73 18.27
CA ILE A 45 8.91 0.76 17.30
C ILE A 45 9.74 1.47 16.23
N SER A 46 9.35 2.68 15.84
CA SER A 46 9.93 3.43 14.70
C SER A 46 10.79 4.62 15.14
N LYS A 47 11.25 4.64 16.40
CA LYS A 47 12.06 5.75 16.95
C LYS A 47 13.34 6.06 16.13
N HIS A 48 13.92 5.04 15.52
CA HIS A 48 15.12 5.14 14.69
C HIS A 48 14.83 5.03 13.19
N TYR A 49 13.59 5.30 12.77
CA TYR A 49 13.20 5.32 11.37
C TYR A 49 13.65 6.63 10.71
N PHE A 50 14.28 6.53 9.54
CA PHE A 50 14.80 7.68 8.80
C PHE A 50 14.16 7.85 7.42
N GLY A 51 13.07 7.13 7.18
CA GLY A 51 12.58 6.87 5.84
C GLY A 51 13.13 5.56 5.29
N ASP A 52 12.53 5.14 4.19
CA ASP A 52 12.85 3.93 3.47
C ASP A 52 14.12 4.11 2.66
N SER A 53 14.88 3.02 2.61
CA SER A 53 15.97 2.93 1.64
C SER A 53 15.40 2.74 0.24
N ILE A 54 16.16 3.11 -0.79
CA ILE A 54 15.78 2.86 -2.20
C ILE A 54 15.40 1.39 -2.43
N ILE A 55 16.10 0.46 -1.79
CA ILE A 55 15.82 -0.98 -1.94
C ILE A 55 14.47 -1.36 -1.33
N ASN A 56 14.06 -0.71 -0.23
CA ASN A 56 12.78 -0.95 0.40
C ASN A 56 11.64 -0.45 -0.49
N SER A 57 11.65 0.82 -0.92
CA SER A 57 10.65 1.34 -1.85
C SER A 57 10.57 0.58 -3.18
N LEU A 58 11.71 0.10 -3.70
CA LEU A 58 11.73 -0.80 -4.87
C LEU A 58 11.07 -2.15 -4.57
N GLY A 59 11.35 -2.71 -3.38
CA GLY A 59 10.73 -3.91 -2.88
C GLY A 59 9.21 -3.77 -2.77
N ASP A 60 8.73 -2.67 -2.19
CA ASP A 60 7.31 -2.40 -1.97
C ASP A 60 6.59 -2.19 -3.31
N THR A 61 7.20 -1.46 -4.24
CA THR A 61 6.72 -1.35 -5.62
C THR A 61 6.62 -2.72 -6.31
N LEU A 62 7.64 -3.58 -6.18
CA LEU A 62 7.61 -4.93 -6.77
C LEU A 62 6.59 -5.84 -6.10
N ALA A 63 6.43 -5.74 -4.78
CA ALA A 63 5.43 -6.49 -4.01
C ALA A 63 4.01 -6.07 -4.42
N MET A 64 3.75 -4.78 -4.57
CA MET A 64 2.49 -4.23 -5.08
C MET A 64 2.21 -4.73 -6.50
N ILE A 65 3.20 -4.68 -7.42
CA ILE A 65 3.04 -5.22 -8.79
C ILE A 65 2.72 -6.72 -8.73
N GLY A 66 3.43 -7.48 -7.90
CA GLY A 66 3.18 -8.90 -7.68
C GLY A 66 1.76 -9.19 -7.19
N GLY A 67 1.30 -8.44 -6.18
CA GLY A 67 -0.05 -8.50 -5.64
C GLY A 67 -1.13 -8.16 -6.67
N PHE A 68 -0.90 -7.13 -7.48
CA PHE A 68 -1.79 -6.74 -8.58
C PHE A 68 -1.92 -7.86 -9.62
N LEU A 69 -0.79 -8.42 -10.08
CA LEU A 69 -0.78 -9.51 -11.06
C LEU A 69 -1.42 -10.78 -10.48
N PHE A 70 -1.18 -11.06 -9.21
CA PHE A 70 -1.84 -12.15 -8.49
C PHE A 70 -3.36 -11.96 -8.47
N ALA A 71 -3.85 -10.80 -8.04
CA ALA A 71 -5.28 -10.47 -8.01
C ALA A 71 -5.93 -10.55 -9.39
N ALA A 72 -5.24 -10.07 -10.43
CA ALA A 72 -5.69 -10.15 -11.81
C ALA A 72 -5.82 -11.60 -12.33
N ARG A 73 -5.05 -12.54 -11.75
CA ARG A 73 -5.04 -13.96 -12.15
C ARG A 73 -6.01 -14.81 -11.36
N VAL A 74 -6.04 -14.68 -10.03
CA VAL A 74 -6.82 -15.57 -9.14
C VAL A 74 -8.13 -14.97 -8.65
N GLY A 75 -8.39 -13.70 -8.96
CA GLY A 75 -9.57 -12.97 -8.55
C GLY A 75 -9.43 -12.28 -7.20
N VAL A 76 -10.34 -11.34 -6.95
CA VAL A 76 -10.23 -10.39 -5.83
C VAL A 76 -10.35 -11.06 -4.46
N ILE A 77 -11.14 -12.14 -4.33
CA ILE A 77 -11.36 -12.80 -3.03
C ILE A 77 -10.06 -13.45 -2.53
N ALA A 78 -9.35 -14.18 -3.39
CA ALA A 78 -8.08 -14.79 -3.01
C ALA A 78 -7.01 -13.75 -2.66
N ALA A 79 -6.97 -12.63 -3.40
CA ALA A 79 -6.07 -11.50 -3.09
C ALA A 79 -6.42 -10.84 -1.75
N LEU A 80 -7.71 -10.62 -1.46
CA LEU A 80 -8.16 -10.08 -0.18
C LEU A 80 -7.83 -11.02 0.98
N THR A 81 -8.00 -12.33 0.81
CA THR A 81 -7.58 -13.32 1.82
C THR A 81 -6.08 -13.23 2.10
N LEU A 82 -5.26 -13.12 1.04
CA LEU A 82 -3.81 -12.94 1.20
C LEU A 82 -3.48 -11.63 1.92
N PHE A 83 -4.11 -10.52 1.51
CA PHE A 83 -3.93 -9.21 2.13
C PHE A 83 -4.25 -9.24 3.63
N VAL A 84 -5.43 -9.76 4.01
CA VAL A 84 -5.81 -9.90 5.42
C VAL A 84 -4.84 -10.83 6.17
N GLY A 85 -4.40 -11.92 5.53
CA GLY A 85 -3.39 -12.81 6.11
C GLY A 85 -2.06 -12.11 6.40
N MET A 86 -1.58 -11.28 5.45
CA MET A 86 -0.36 -10.48 5.62
C MET A 86 -0.51 -9.40 6.69
N GLU A 87 -1.65 -8.70 6.73
CA GLU A 87 -1.95 -7.71 7.78
C GLU A 87 -1.90 -8.35 9.17
N LEU A 88 -2.58 -9.48 9.36
CA LEU A 88 -2.57 -10.17 10.66
C LEU A 88 -1.17 -10.69 10.99
N TRP A 89 -0.49 -11.32 10.02
CA TRP A 89 0.84 -11.86 10.22
C TRP A 89 1.84 -10.80 10.67
N THR A 90 1.94 -9.70 9.93
CA THR A 90 2.88 -8.60 10.23
C THR A 90 2.52 -7.94 11.57
N HIS A 91 1.23 -7.66 11.80
CA HIS A 91 0.79 -7.07 13.04
C HIS A 91 1.18 -7.91 14.28
N PHE A 92 0.98 -9.23 14.23
CA PHE A 92 1.31 -10.09 15.37
C PHE A 92 2.79 -10.44 15.49
N THR A 93 3.57 -10.36 14.40
CA THR A 93 5.00 -10.74 14.42
C THR A 93 5.92 -9.57 14.74
N ILE A 94 5.64 -8.40 14.18
CA ILE A 94 6.50 -7.21 14.30
C ILE A 94 5.78 -6.01 14.94
N GLY A 95 4.47 -6.11 15.20
CA GLY A 95 3.70 -5.02 15.80
C GLY A 95 3.31 -3.92 14.82
N ASP A 96 3.40 -4.18 13.51
CA ASP A 96 3.20 -3.19 12.45
C ASP A 96 2.36 -3.78 11.31
N SER A 97 1.51 -2.96 10.69
CA SER A 97 0.69 -3.32 9.52
C SER A 97 0.18 -2.06 8.82
N LEU A 98 -0.24 -2.17 7.55
CA LEU A 98 -0.73 -1.03 6.78
C LEU A 98 -1.96 -0.39 7.46
N ILE A 99 -2.90 -1.20 7.92
CA ILE A 99 -4.11 -0.71 8.59
C ILE A 99 -3.74 -0.02 9.91
N ALA A 100 -2.81 -0.58 10.68
CA ALA A 100 -2.34 0.05 11.91
C ALA A 100 -1.71 1.42 11.62
N ASN A 101 -0.91 1.55 10.57
CA ASN A 101 -0.28 2.81 10.17
C ASN A 101 -1.31 3.85 9.70
N ILE A 102 -2.29 3.44 8.88
CA ILE A 102 -3.38 4.33 8.47
C ILE A 102 -4.17 4.82 9.68
N LEU A 103 -4.56 3.93 10.60
CA LEU A 103 -5.28 4.30 11.81
C LEU A 103 -4.47 5.25 12.68
N PHE A 104 -3.18 4.97 12.84
CA PHE A 104 -2.25 5.84 13.54
C PHE A 104 -2.21 7.24 12.91
N PHE A 105 -2.07 7.35 11.58
CA PHE A 105 -2.06 8.66 10.91
C PHE A 105 -3.38 9.43 10.99
N LEU A 106 -4.51 8.72 10.98
CA LEU A 106 -5.84 9.35 11.08
C LEU A 106 -6.17 9.79 12.52
N THR A 107 -5.61 9.11 13.52
CA THR A 107 -5.91 9.36 14.94
C THR A 107 -4.81 10.10 15.68
N ALA A 108 -3.61 10.20 15.11
CA ALA A 108 -2.50 10.90 15.73
C ALA A 108 -2.88 12.37 15.98
N PRO A 109 -2.66 12.89 17.20
CA PRO A 109 -2.97 14.26 17.53
C PRO A 109 -2.15 15.20 16.66
N TYR A 110 -2.84 15.98 15.81
CA TYR A 110 -2.21 17.05 15.05
C TYR A 110 -1.74 18.14 16.04
N GLY A 111 -0.43 18.29 16.23
CA GLY A 111 0.16 19.47 16.87
C GLY A 111 0.53 19.37 18.35
N ALA A 112 1.03 18.24 18.83
CA ALA A 112 1.84 18.23 20.06
C ALA A 112 3.33 18.39 19.68
N SER A 113 3.71 19.63 19.38
CA SER A 113 5.11 20.10 19.44
C SER A 113 5.43 20.56 20.85
#